data_AF-A0A0G0VM64-F1
#
_entry.id   AF-A0A0G0VM64-F1
#
_cell.length_a   1.000
_cell.length_b   1.000
_cell.length_c   1.000
_cell.angle_alpha   90.00
_cell.angle_beta   90.00
_cell.angle_gamma   90.00
#
_symmetry.space_group_name_H-M   'P 1'
#
loop_
_entity.id
_entity.type
_entity.pdbx_description
1 polymer ?
#
loop_
_entity_poly.entity_id
_entity_poly.type
_entity_poly.pdbx_seq_one_letter_code
_entity_poly.pdbx_strand_id
1 'polypeptide(L)'
;MFFLLFLLLALLIEGSATTLPLTFIVLIVYTILKRDERILIVGFIVGLILDILTLNTLGITSLFFVLFLSLVLLYEKKLEITSIYYLVLFSFSGALVNSYLKHSDNLLLISTLSAFIAVLIFKTAVSINSKSQWQKE
;
A
#
# COMPACT_ATOMS: atom_id res chain seq x y z
N MET A 1 -15.00 3.13 -6.66
CA MET A 1 -14.58 4.26 -7.52
C MET A 1 -13.43 5.05 -6.90
N PHE A 2 -13.57 5.63 -5.69
CA PHE A 2 -12.50 6.41 -5.05
C PHE A 2 -11.15 5.67 -4.90
N PHE A 3 -11.15 4.38 -4.54
CA PHE A 3 -9.92 3.60 -4.43
C PHE A 3 -9.10 3.55 -5.72
N LEU A 4 -9.75 3.29 -6.86
CA LEU A 4 -9.06 3.21 -8.17
C LEU A 4 -8.40 4.55 -8.52
N LEU A 5 -9.05 5.67 -8.18
CA LEU A 5 -8.49 7.00 -8.40
C LEU A 5 -7.23 7.25 -7.54
N PHE A 6 -7.27 6.88 -6.25
CA PHE A 6 -6.09 6.94 -5.37
C PHE A 6 -4.97 6.04 -5.85
N LEU A 7 -5.29 4.83 -6.31
CA LEU A 7 -4.31 3.86 -6.81
C LEU A 7 -3.62 4.37 -8.08
N LEU A 8 -4.40 4.92 -9.02
CA LEU A 8 -3.87 5.45 -10.29
C LEU A 8 -3.01 6.69 -10.05
N LEU A 9 -3.42 7.59 -9.15
CA LEU A 9 -2.58 8.72 -8.72
C LEU A 9 -1.29 8.25 -8.07
N ALA A 10 -1.35 7.30 -7.14
CA ALA A 10 -0.17 6.75 -6.48
C ALA A 10 0.82 6.14 -7.48
N LEU A 11 0.30 5.41 -8.46
CA LEU A 11 1.08 4.78 -9.53
C LEU A 11 1.77 5.80 -10.43
N LEU A 12 1.08 6.87 -10.82
CA LEU A 12 1.67 7.94 -11.65
C LEU A 12 2.74 8.74 -10.88
N ILE A 13 2.48 9.04 -9.60
CA ILE A 13 3.44 9.78 -8.75
C ILE A 13 4.69 8.91 -8.51
N GLU A 14 4.50 7.65 -8.14
CA GLU A 14 5.61 6.72 -7.90
C GLU A 14 6.40 6.42 -9.18
N GLY A 15 5.72 6.24 -10.31
CA GLY A 15 6.35 5.97 -11.59
C GLY A 15 7.12 7.14 -12.20
N SER A 16 6.92 8.38 -11.73
CA SER A 16 7.50 9.57 -12.35
C SER A 16 8.67 10.19 -11.58
N ALA A 17 8.54 10.39 -10.27
CA ALA A 17 9.47 11.29 -9.57
C ALA A 17 9.69 10.98 -8.08
N THR A 18 9.14 9.87 -7.55
CA THR A 18 9.24 9.60 -6.10
C THR A 18 9.84 8.24 -5.79
N THR A 19 10.70 8.21 -4.78
CA THR A 19 11.25 6.97 -4.20
C THR A 19 10.31 6.34 -3.16
N LEU A 20 9.25 7.04 -2.77
CA LEU A 20 8.26 6.54 -1.82
C LEU A 20 7.36 5.46 -2.46
N PRO A 21 7.17 4.31 -1.81
CA PRO A 21 6.32 3.23 -2.31
C PRO A 21 4.83 3.55 -2.10
N LEU A 22 4.34 4.62 -2.73
CA LEU A 22 2.97 5.12 -2.56
C LEU A 22 1.93 4.09 -3.01
N THR A 23 2.20 3.38 -4.09
CA THR A 23 1.31 2.36 -4.64
C THR A 23 1.11 1.23 -3.63
N PHE A 24 2.20 0.80 -3.00
CA PHE A 24 2.17 -0.19 -1.93
C PHE A 24 1.37 0.29 -0.71
N ILE A 25 1.56 1.54 -0.28
CA ILE A 25 0.84 2.12 0.86
C ILE A 25 -0.67 2.09 0.59
N VAL A 26 -1.11 2.51 -0.60
CA VAL A 26 -2.53 2.51 -0.98
C VAL A 26 -3.11 1.09 -0.99
N LEU A 27 -2.35 0.11 -1.49
CA LEU A 27 -2.75 -1.30 -1.49
C LEU A 27 -2.89 -1.86 -0.06
N ILE A 28 -1.95 -1.58 0.84
CA ILE A 28 -2.05 -2.00 2.25
C ILE A 28 -3.28 -1.39 2.91
N VAL A 29 -3.48 -0.08 2.77
CA VAL A 29 -4.61 0.62 3.40
C VAL A 29 -5.93 0.00 2.93
N TYR A 30 -6.06 -0.25 1.63
CA TYR A 30 -7.24 -0.89 1.09
C TYR A 30 -7.43 -2.33 1.58
N THR A 31 -6.34 -3.10 1.68
CA THR A 31 -6.36 -4.47 2.19
C THR A 31 -6.90 -4.52 3.62
N ILE A 32 -6.45 -3.61 4.49
CA ILE A 32 -6.92 -3.54 5.88
C ILE A 32 -8.39 -3.10 5.96
N LEU A 33 -8.84 -2.20 5.08
CA LEU A 33 -10.21 -1.68 5.09
C LEU A 33 -11.25 -2.64 4.49
N LYS A 34 -10.89 -3.37 3.43
CA LYS A 34 -11.83 -4.21 2.68
C LYS A 34 -11.65 -5.70 2.92
N ARG A 35 -10.47 -6.15 3.35
CA ARG A 35 -10.16 -7.55 3.67
C ARG A 35 -10.48 -8.50 2.50
N ASP A 36 -10.27 -8.02 1.27
CA ASP A 36 -10.59 -8.76 0.05
C ASP A 36 -9.32 -9.33 -0.59
N GLU A 37 -9.27 -10.66 -0.74
CA GLU A 37 -8.14 -11.39 -1.35
C GLU A 37 -7.91 -11.02 -2.81
N ARG A 38 -8.92 -10.49 -3.51
CA ARG A 38 -8.78 -9.99 -4.90
C ARG A 38 -7.73 -8.88 -5.00
N ILE A 39 -7.38 -8.22 -3.90
CA ILE A 39 -6.31 -7.22 -3.86
C ILE A 39 -4.95 -7.81 -4.24
N LEU A 40 -4.75 -9.12 -4.08
CA LEU A 40 -3.52 -9.80 -4.51
C LEU A 40 -3.36 -9.76 -6.03
N ILE A 41 -4.44 -10.01 -6.77
CA ILE A 41 -4.46 -9.94 -8.24
C ILE A 41 -4.22 -8.49 -8.68
N VAL A 42 -4.90 -7.54 -8.03
CA VAL A 42 -4.70 -6.11 -8.31
C VAL A 42 -3.25 -5.70 -8.03
N GLY A 43 -2.69 -6.10 -6.89
CA GLY A 43 -1.31 -5.83 -6.51
C GLY A 43 -0.31 -6.43 -7.50
N PHE A 44 -0.55 -7.64 -7.98
CA PHE A 44 0.28 -8.26 -9.01
C PHE A 44 0.27 -7.45 -10.32
N ILE A 45 -0.92 -7.12 -10.85
CA ILE A 45 -1.04 -6.36 -12.11
C ILE A 45 -0.42 -4.97 -11.97
N VAL A 46 -0.70 -4.29 -10.87
CA VAL A 46 -0.18 -2.94 -10.61
C VAL A 46 1.33 -2.95 -10.41
N GLY A 47 1.87 -3.98 -9.75
CA GLY A 47 3.31 -4.18 -9.65
C GLY A 47 3.97 -4.32 -11.03
N LEU A 48 3.36 -5.06 -11.95
CA LEU A 48 3.89 -5.22 -13.31
C LEU A 48 3.89 -3.89 -14.07
N ILE A 49 2.79 -3.13 -13.97
CA ILE A 49 2.70 -1.80 -14.57
C ILE A 49 3.78 -0.88 -14.00
N LEU A 50 3.99 -0.92 -12.67
CA LEU A 50 4.98 -0.08 -12.01
C LEU A 50 6.41 -0.46 -12.41
N ASP A 51 6.71 -1.76 -12.56
CA ASP A 51 8.00 -2.24 -13.09
C ASP A 51 8.25 -1.69 -14.50
N ILE A 52 7.23 -1.72 -15.38
CA ILE A 52 7.31 -1.16 -16.74
C ILE A 52 7.58 0.34 -16.71
N LEU A 53 6.84 1.10 -15.88
CA LEU A 53 6.98 2.55 -15.80
C LEU A 53 8.32 2.99 -15.23
N THR A 54 8.84 2.24 -14.27
CA THR A 54 10.11 2.55 -13.59
C THR A 54 11.33 1.91 -14.25
N LEU A 55 11.13 1.23 -15.39
CA LEU A 55 12.17 0.50 -16.14
C LEU A 55 12.93 -0.51 -15.27
N ASN A 56 12.25 -1.08 -14.28
CA ASN A 56 12.78 -2.13 -13.42
C ASN A 56 12.61 -3.51 -14.06
N THR A 57 13.33 -4.49 -13.54
CA THR A 57 13.14 -5.90 -13.93
C THR A 57 11.69 -6.31 -13.67
N LEU A 58 11.02 -6.76 -14.74
CA LEU A 58 9.62 -7.16 -14.69
C LEU A 58 9.35 -8.24 -13.63
N GLY A 59 8.38 -7.97 -12.77
CA GLY A 59 7.87 -8.92 -11.80
C GLY A 59 8.45 -8.79 -10.39
N ILE A 60 9.54 -8.01 -10.19
CA ILE A 60 10.12 -7.81 -8.86
C ILE A 60 9.13 -7.07 -7.95
N THR A 61 8.58 -5.93 -8.40
CA THR A 61 7.63 -5.17 -7.58
C THR A 61 6.32 -5.94 -7.37
N SER A 62 5.91 -6.72 -8.38
CA SER A 62 4.73 -7.58 -8.32
C SER A 62 4.85 -8.66 -7.25
N LEU A 63 5.98 -9.38 -7.22
CA LEU A 63 6.27 -10.38 -6.21
C LEU A 63 6.34 -9.75 -4.81
N PHE A 64 7.00 -8.61 -4.69
CA PHE A 64 7.07 -7.86 -3.44
C PHE A 64 5.67 -7.50 -2.92
N PHE A 65 4.78 -6.94 -3.76
CA PHE A 65 3.41 -6.61 -3.38
C PHE A 65 2.62 -7.86 -2.97
N VAL A 66 2.63 -8.91 -3.79
CA VAL A 66 1.86 -10.13 -3.50
C VAL A 66 2.33 -10.77 -2.19
N LEU A 67 3.64 -10.88 -1.96
CA LEU A 67 4.19 -11.46 -0.72
C LEU A 67 3.75 -10.65 0.51
N PHE A 68 3.94 -9.33 0.50
CA PHE A 68 3.58 -8.49 1.64
C PHE A 68 2.07 -8.43 1.87
N LEU A 69 1.27 -8.28 0.82
CA LEU A 69 -0.20 -8.28 0.95
C LEU A 69 -0.71 -9.64 1.45
N SER A 70 -0.09 -10.74 1.04
CA SER A 70 -0.40 -12.07 1.57
C SER A 70 -0.09 -12.17 3.07
N LEU A 71 1.04 -11.63 3.52
CA LEU A 71 1.37 -11.56 4.95
C LEU A 71 0.34 -10.71 5.71
N VAL A 72 -0.04 -9.54 5.17
CA VAL A 72 -1.07 -8.68 5.79
C VAL A 72 -2.38 -9.44 5.94
N LEU A 73 -2.86 -10.09 4.88
CA LEU A 73 -4.11 -10.89 4.91
C LEU A 73 -4.01 -12.09 5.87
N LEU A 74 -2.87 -12.77 5.92
CA LEU A 74 -2.65 -13.91 6.81
C LEU A 74 -2.72 -13.49 8.29
N TYR A 75 -2.03 -12.40 8.65
CA TYR A 75 -2.00 -11.90 10.02
C TYR A 75 -3.32 -11.25 10.42
N GLU A 76 -4.02 -10.61 9.49
CA GLU A 76 -5.36 -10.07 9.73
C GLU A 76 -6.35 -11.19 10.09
N LYS A 77 -6.40 -12.28 9.31
CA LYS A 77 -7.24 -13.45 9.61
C LYS A 77 -6.93 -14.10 10.95
N LYS A 78 -5.67 -14.09 11.37
CA LYS A 78 -5.23 -14.74 12.61
C LYS A 78 -5.51 -13.90 13.85
N LEU A 79 -5.52 -12.57 13.71
CA LEU A 79 -5.52 -11.66 14.86
C LEU A 79 -6.81 -10.84 14.95
N GLU A 80 -7.68 -10.85 13.94
CA GLU A 80 -8.97 -10.12 13.86
C GLU A 80 -8.89 -8.60 14.16
N ILE A 81 -7.68 -8.06 14.26
CA ILE A 81 -7.43 -6.69 14.71
C ILE A 81 -7.34 -5.75 13.49
N THR A 82 -8.37 -4.95 13.26
CA THR A 82 -8.28 -3.70 12.48
C THR A 82 -7.63 -2.61 13.31
N SER A 83 -6.30 -2.64 13.43
CA SER A 83 -5.57 -1.61 14.20
C SER A 83 -4.57 -0.83 13.37
N ILE A 84 -4.50 0.46 13.67
CA ILE A 84 -3.48 1.40 13.20
C ILE A 84 -2.07 0.85 13.47
N TYR A 85 -1.85 0.08 14.54
CA TYR A 85 -0.53 -0.51 14.82
C TYR A 85 -0.07 -1.48 13.72
N TYR A 86 -0.95 -2.31 13.16
CA TYR A 86 -0.62 -3.20 12.06
C TYR A 86 -0.33 -2.44 10.78
N LEU A 87 -1.15 -1.42 10.49
CA LEU A 87 -0.92 -0.54 9.35
C LEU A 87 0.48 0.07 9.41
N VAL A 88 0.86 0.64 10.55
CA VAL A 88 2.19 1.24 10.76
C VAL A 88 3.28 0.18 10.60
N LEU A 89 3.13 -0.99 11.21
CA LEU A 89 4.14 -2.06 11.15
C LEU A 89 4.38 -2.56 9.72
N PHE A 90 3.32 -2.86 8.97
CA PHE A 90 3.44 -3.39 7.61
C PHE A 90 3.84 -2.33 6.59
N SER A 91 3.35 -1.08 6.74
CA SER A 91 3.78 0.02 5.88
C SER A 91 5.24 0.40 6.13
N PHE A 92 5.68 0.45 7.39
CA PHE A 92 7.08 0.70 7.74
C PHE A 92 8.00 -0.42 7.25
N SER A 93 7.70 -1.67 7.58
CA SER A 93 8.54 -2.82 7.20
C SER A 93 8.58 -3.03 5.69
N GLY A 94 7.44 -2.93 5.00
CA GLY A 94 7.40 -3.04 3.55
C GLY A 94 8.13 -1.89 2.86
N ALA A 95 7.98 -0.66 3.35
CA ALA A 95 8.75 0.47 2.81
C ALA A 95 10.25 0.34 3.06
N LEU A 96 10.65 -0.24 4.19
CA LEU A 96 12.06 -0.52 4.51
C LEU A 96 12.65 -1.54 3.55
N VAL A 97 11.94 -2.66 3.33
CA VAL A 97 12.35 -3.68 2.37
C VAL A 97 12.42 -3.12 0.95
N ASN A 98 11.40 -2.37 0.51
CA ASN A 98 11.40 -1.76 -0.82
C ASN A 98 12.55 -0.76 -1.00
N SER A 99 12.82 0.07 0.01
CA SER A 99 13.93 1.05 -0.04
C SER A 99 15.29 0.35 -0.08
N TYR A 100 15.42 -0.78 0.60
CA TYR A 100 16.61 -1.63 0.56
C TYR A 100 16.82 -2.24 -0.82
N LEU A 101 15.78 -2.80 -1.44
CA LEU A 101 15.84 -3.36 -2.79
C LEU A 101 16.20 -2.29 -3.84
N LYS A 102 15.69 -1.07 -3.69
CA LYS A 102 15.99 0.07 -4.56
C LYS A 102 17.30 0.80 -4.22
N HIS A 103 18.11 0.27 -3.29
CA HIS A 103 19.41 0.84 -2.88
C HIS A 103 19.34 2.34 -2.53
N SER A 104 18.28 2.77 -1.84
CA SER A 104 18.09 4.18 -1.50
C SER A 104 19.00 4.62 -0.34
N ASP A 105 19.59 5.81 -0.42
CA ASP A 105 20.48 6.33 0.63
C ASP A 105 19.77 6.56 1.98
N ASN A 106 18.49 6.90 1.94
CA ASN A 106 17.72 7.37 3.11
C ASN A 106 16.66 6.35 3.59
N LEU A 107 17.05 5.09 3.77
CA LEU A 107 16.18 3.96 4.12
C LEU A 107 15.19 4.25 5.27
N LEU A 108 15.71 4.71 6.41
CA LEU A 108 14.90 4.93 7.62
C LEU A 108 13.92 6.09 7.44
N LEU A 109 14.33 7.16 6.76
CA LEU A 109 13.50 8.32 6.50
C LEU A 109 12.34 7.95 5.57
N ILE A 110 12.61 7.24 4.48
CA ILE A 110 11.58 6.78 3.53
C ILE A 110 10.59 5.86 4.23
N SER A 111 11.07 4.94 5.08
CA SER A 111 10.22 4.00 5.82
C SER A 111 9.31 4.71 6.82
N THR A 112 9.86 5.67 7.56
CA THR A 112 9.10 6.45 8.56
C THR A 112 8.06 7.35 7.89
N LEU A 113 8.44 8.04 6.80
CA LEU A 113 7.50 8.85 6.03
C LEU A 113 6.39 7.99 5.41
N SER A 114 6.72 6.81 4.89
CA SER A 114 5.74 5.88 4.33
C SER A 114 4.71 5.45 5.36
N ALA A 115 5.15 5.11 6.57
CA ALA A 115 4.24 4.76 7.66
C ALA A 115 3.37 5.95 8.10
N PHE A 116 3.94 7.15 8.17
CA PHE A 116 3.20 8.37 8.48
C PHE A 116 2.12 8.67 7.42
N ILE A 117 2.47 8.59 6.13
CA ILE A 117 1.56 8.76 5.01
C ILE A 117 0.46 7.69 5.04
N ALA A 118 0.80 6.43 5.34
CA ALA A 118 -0.17 5.36 5.47
C ALA A 118 -1.25 5.67 6.51
N VAL A 119 -0.85 6.17 7.69
CA VAL A 119 -1.79 6.58 8.75
C VAL A 119 -2.68 7.74 8.28
N LEU A 120 -2.11 8.73 7.59
CA LEU A 120 -2.90 9.85 7.04
C LEU A 120 -3.96 9.36 6.05
N ILE A 121 -3.58 8.53 5.08
CA ILE A 121 -4.49 7.97 4.08
C ILE A 121 -5.55 7.08 4.75
N PHE A 122 -5.17 6.28 5.75
CA PHE A 122 -6.13 5.46 6.48
C PHE A 122 -7.16 6.30 7.23
N LYS A 123 -6.74 7.34 7.94
CA LYS A 123 -7.66 8.25 8.66
C LYS A 123 -8.63 8.95 7.70
N THR A 124 -8.15 9.44 6.56
CA THR A 124 -9.04 10.09 5.58
C THR A 124 -10.00 9.09 4.95
N ALA A 125 -9.53 7.89 4.60
CA ALA A 125 -10.37 6.83 4.04
C ALA A 125 -11.46 6.37 5.02
N VAL A 126 -11.14 6.21 6.31
CA VAL A 126 -12.13 5.88 7.35
C VAL A 126 -13.16 6.99 7.51
N SER A 127 -12.73 8.26 7.54
CA SER A 127 -13.63 9.42 7.67
C SER A 127 -14.61 9.54 6.49
N ILE A 128 -14.14 9.27 5.26
CA ILE A 128 -14.99 9.25 4.06
C ILE A 128 -16.00 8.11 4.15
N ASN A 129 -15.56 6.92 4.58
CA ASN A 129 -16.42 5.74 4.65
C ASN A 129 -17.48 5.84 5.76
N SER A 130 -17.17 6.48 6.90
CA SER A 130 -18.14 6.68 7.98
C SER A 130 -19.25 7.65 7.58
N LYS A 131 -18.93 8.77 6.93
CA LYS A 131 -19.93 9.71 6.41
C LYS A 131 -20.89 9.08 5.39
N SER A 132 -20.43 8.10 4.61
CA SER A 132 -21.26 7.39 3.64
C SER A 132 -22.37 6.54 4.28
N GLN A 133 -22.27 6.18 5.56
CA GLN A 133 -23.31 5.41 6.26
C GLN A 133 -24.45 6.32 6.74
N TRP A 134 -24.14 7.56 7.16
CA TRP A 134 -25.14 8.55 7.61
C TRP A 134 -25.96 9.21 6.50
N GLN A 135 -25.63 9.00 5.22
CA GLN A 135 -26.42 9.48 4.08
C GLN A 135 -27.42 8.45 3.57
N LYS A 136 -27.47 7.26 4.17
CA LYS A 136 -28.39 6.17 3.81
C LYS A 136 -29.50 5.94 4.85
N GLU A 137 -29.52 6.74 5.90
CA GLU A 137 -30.62 6.83 6.89
C GLU A 137 -31.46 8.08 6.59
#